data_AF-A0A3D8JPB4-F1
#
_entry.id   AF-A0A3D8JPB4-F1
#
_cell.length_a   1.000
_cell.length_b   1.000
_cell.length_c   1.000
_cell.angle_alpha   90.00
_cell.angle_beta   90.00
_cell.angle_gamma   90.00
#
_symmetry.space_group_name_H-M   'P 1'
#
loop_
_entity.id
_entity.type
_entity.pdbx_description
1 polymer ?
#
loop_
_entity_poly.entity_id
_entity_poly.type
_entity_poly.pdbx_seq_one_letter_code
_entity_poly.pdbx_strand_id
1 'polypeptide(L)'
;MKSLNCILLVAGVIYSSVTFSQNLTPSAADVQSIDAFAEKIYKIPYRNIVCAFSDLNPETRVYIDKKVNDKRIREKIYQSTFGDIFTDALFKKFEKQCVDTNWAGLKPDFRTADQDSEDDHLIENAPILKIKGKPIILKISSNQARVKILWRQIDTDGKNTQIMNGRTDLILVREHGSWRVDNAITNPSSAFDDDSVDEFYNSVGVSRLID
;
A
#
# COMPACT_ATOMS: atom_id res chain seq x y z
N MET A 1 -18.48 26.81 -44.35
CA MET A 1 -17.15 26.68 -43.71
C MET A 1 -17.36 26.23 -42.26
N LYS A 2 -16.80 25.06 -41.95
CA LYS A 2 -16.47 24.45 -40.64
C LYS A 2 -17.53 24.41 -39.53
N SER A 3 -18.03 23.20 -39.31
CA SER A 3 -18.63 22.69 -38.08
C SER A 3 -17.65 22.81 -36.90
N LEU A 4 -18.19 23.06 -35.71
CA LEU A 4 -17.54 22.68 -34.45
C LEU A 4 -18.56 21.92 -33.58
N ASN A 5 -18.40 20.60 -33.60
CA ASN A 5 -18.87 19.70 -32.56
C ASN A 5 -18.04 19.96 -31.30
N CYS A 6 -18.64 20.54 -30.26
CA CYS A 6 -18.12 20.43 -28.91
C CYS A 6 -18.73 19.20 -28.26
N ILE A 7 -18.07 18.05 -28.43
CA ILE A 7 -18.27 16.89 -27.57
C ILE A 7 -17.61 17.25 -26.22
N LEU A 8 -18.43 17.56 -25.23
CA LEU A 8 -18.02 17.58 -23.82
C LEU A 8 -17.76 16.12 -23.40
N LEU A 9 -16.49 15.72 -23.47
CA LEU A 9 -15.98 14.56 -22.75
C LEU A 9 -16.06 14.86 -21.25
N VAL A 10 -17.18 14.48 -20.64
CA VAL A 10 -17.23 14.28 -19.19
C VAL A 10 -16.37 13.05 -18.92
N ALA A 11 -15.11 13.28 -18.56
CA ALA A 11 -14.26 12.27 -17.97
C ALA A 11 -14.92 11.85 -16.65
N GLY A 12 -15.73 10.80 -16.71
CA GLY A 12 -16.30 10.17 -15.54
C GLY A 12 -15.15 9.69 -14.66
N VAL A 13 -14.97 10.34 -13.52
CA VAL A 13 -14.25 9.73 -12.40
C VAL A 13 -15.15 8.60 -11.94
N ILE A 14 -14.90 7.39 -12.45
CA ILE A 14 -15.53 6.18 -11.94
C ILE A 14 -14.90 5.95 -10.57
N TYR A 15 -15.51 6.54 -9.54
CA TYR A 15 -15.37 6.00 -8.20
C TYR A 15 -16.00 4.62 -8.24
N SER A 16 -15.17 3.58 -8.28
CA SER A 16 -15.59 2.20 -8.11
C SER A 16 -16.15 2.09 -6.70
N SER A 17 -17.45 2.33 -6.52
CA SER A 17 -18.18 1.86 -5.35
C SER A 17 -18.19 0.35 -5.42
N VAL A 18 -17.18 -0.27 -4.80
CA VAL A 18 -16.98 -1.72 -4.85
C VAL A 18 -18.08 -2.39 -4.01
N THR A 19 -19.06 -2.97 -4.69
CA THR A 19 -20.03 -3.87 -4.06
C THR A 19 -19.55 -5.31 -4.21
N PHE A 20 -19.18 -5.97 -3.10
CA PHE A 20 -18.96 -7.42 -3.07
C PHE A 20 -20.31 -8.13 -3.30
N SER A 21 -20.63 -8.43 -4.56
CA SER A 21 -21.94 -8.98 -4.92
C SER A 21 -22.09 -10.50 -4.66
N GLN A 22 -21.00 -11.23 -4.43
CA GLN A 22 -21.01 -12.67 -4.12
C GLN A 22 -19.86 -13.02 -3.18
N ASN A 23 -20.15 -13.83 -2.15
CA ASN A 23 -19.13 -14.42 -1.29
C ASN A 23 -18.97 -15.89 -1.67
N LEU A 24 -17.86 -16.21 -2.33
CA LEU A 24 -17.52 -17.58 -2.71
C LEU A 24 -16.69 -18.23 -1.59
N THR A 25 -16.76 -19.55 -1.49
CA THR A 25 -15.74 -20.30 -0.75
C THR A 25 -14.41 -20.16 -1.51
N PRO A 26 -13.33 -19.65 -0.88
CA PRO A 26 -12.05 -19.52 -1.54
C PRO A 26 -11.55 -20.88 -2.05
N SER A 27 -11.07 -20.94 -3.29
CA SER A 27 -10.40 -22.14 -3.77
C SER A 27 -9.03 -22.30 -3.09
N ALA A 28 -8.51 -23.53 -3.01
CA ALA A 28 -7.16 -23.76 -2.45
C ALA A 28 -6.07 -22.98 -3.22
N ALA A 29 -6.24 -22.82 -4.54
CA ALA A 29 -5.34 -22.04 -5.38
C ALA A 29 -5.41 -20.54 -5.03
N ASP A 30 -6.60 -20.00 -4.80
CA ASP A 30 -6.76 -18.60 -4.38
C ASP A 30 -6.10 -18.37 -3.02
N VAL A 31 -6.34 -19.25 -2.05
CA VAL A 31 -5.71 -19.19 -0.72
C VAL A 31 -4.19 -19.18 -0.84
N GLN A 32 -3.61 -20.12 -1.58
CA GLN A 32 -2.15 -20.21 -1.75
C GLN A 32 -1.59 -18.97 -2.46
N SER A 33 -2.26 -18.48 -3.49
CA SER A 33 -1.82 -17.29 -4.25
C SER A 33 -1.89 -16.01 -3.42
N ILE A 34 -2.94 -15.85 -2.60
CA ILE A 34 -3.13 -14.70 -1.70
C ILE A 34 -2.12 -14.76 -0.56
N ASP A 35 -1.87 -15.93 0.03
CA ASP A 35 -0.86 -16.11 1.07
C ASP A 35 0.53 -15.67 0.56
N ALA A 36 0.94 -16.17 -0.61
CA ALA A 36 2.21 -15.81 -1.21
C ALA A 36 2.30 -14.30 -1.56
N PHE A 37 1.19 -13.72 -2.04
CA PHE A 37 1.12 -12.31 -2.39
C PHE A 37 1.21 -11.40 -1.15
N ALA A 38 0.50 -11.75 -0.07
CA ALA A 38 0.59 -11.04 1.20
C ALA A 38 2.00 -11.12 1.78
N GLU A 39 2.63 -12.30 1.80
CA GLU A 39 4.02 -12.43 2.24
C GLU A 39 4.96 -11.53 1.44
N LYS A 40 4.78 -11.46 0.12
CA LYS A 40 5.58 -10.61 -0.75
C LYS A 40 5.45 -9.14 -0.36
N ILE A 41 4.23 -8.64 -0.15
CA ILE A 41 3.95 -7.24 0.25
C ILE A 41 4.63 -6.91 1.58
N TYR A 42 4.52 -7.79 2.57
CA TYR A 42 5.05 -7.53 3.91
C TYR A 42 6.56 -7.77 4.03
N LYS A 43 7.20 -8.37 3.01
CA LYS A 43 8.66 -8.45 2.88
C LYS A 43 9.27 -7.23 2.19
N ILE A 44 8.46 -6.32 1.63
CA ILE A 44 8.97 -5.07 1.05
C ILE A 44 9.61 -4.24 2.17
N PRO A 45 10.90 -3.84 2.03
CA PRO A 45 11.55 -2.98 3.03
C PRO A 45 10.79 -1.67 3.22
N TYR A 46 10.71 -1.17 4.46
CA TYR A 46 10.02 0.07 4.79
C TYR A 46 10.44 1.23 3.87
N ARG A 47 11.75 1.43 3.67
CA ARG A 47 12.27 2.47 2.77
C ARG A 47 11.68 2.42 1.35
N ASN A 48 11.49 1.22 0.80
CA ASN A 48 10.91 1.06 -0.53
C ASN A 48 9.40 1.30 -0.51
N ILE A 49 8.68 0.93 0.56
CA ILE A 49 7.23 1.12 0.67
C ILE A 49 6.85 2.61 0.71
N VAL A 50 7.64 3.43 1.40
CA VAL A 50 7.42 4.88 1.54
C VAL A 50 8.14 5.70 0.47
N CYS A 51 8.72 5.03 -0.53
CA CYS A 51 9.47 5.64 -1.63
C CYS A 51 10.74 6.42 -1.22
N ALA A 52 11.32 6.13 -0.05
CA ALA A 52 12.60 6.66 0.40
C ALA A 52 13.78 5.88 -0.21
N PHE A 53 14.01 6.08 -1.50
CA PHE A 53 14.95 5.28 -2.29
C PHE A 53 16.43 5.49 -1.96
N SER A 54 16.79 6.58 -1.27
CA SER A 54 18.12 6.86 -0.72
C SER A 54 17.99 7.81 0.47
N ASP A 55 19.09 8.13 1.14
CA ASP A 55 19.11 9.08 2.26
C ASP A 55 18.97 10.49 1.70
N LEU A 56 18.17 11.34 2.34
CA LEU A 56 18.07 12.76 1.99
C LEU A 56 19.15 13.55 2.74
N ASN A 57 19.69 14.55 2.08
CA ASN A 57 20.52 15.55 2.74
C ASN A 57 19.61 16.47 3.57
N PRO A 58 19.82 16.61 4.88
CA PRO A 58 18.88 17.31 5.77
C PRO A 58 18.78 18.82 5.49
N GLU A 59 19.81 19.43 4.90
CA GLU A 59 19.82 20.87 4.59
C GLU A 59 19.09 21.16 3.26
N THR A 60 19.27 20.29 2.27
CA THR A 60 18.80 20.54 0.89
C THR A 60 17.57 19.72 0.51
N ARG A 61 17.23 18.70 1.30
CA ARG A 61 16.15 17.72 1.05
C ARG A 61 16.30 16.98 -0.29
N VAL A 62 17.53 16.83 -0.78
CA VAL A 62 17.84 16.07 -2.01
C VAL A 62 18.52 14.76 -1.65
N TYR A 63 18.31 13.70 -2.44
CA TYR A 63 19.02 12.44 -2.24
C TYR A 63 20.55 12.59 -2.27
N ILE A 64 21.19 12.03 -1.23
CA ILE A 64 22.65 11.93 -1.08
C ILE A 64 23.22 11.07 -2.21
N ASP A 65 22.58 9.95 -2.55
CA ASP A 65 22.93 9.22 -3.77
C ASP A 65 22.47 10.01 -5.00
N LYS A 66 23.44 10.65 -5.65
CA LYS A 66 23.24 11.42 -6.88
C LYS A 66 22.59 10.62 -8.01
N LYS A 67 22.71 9.29 -8.04
CA LYS A 67 22.04 8.46 -9.05
C LYS A 67 20.52 8.52 -8.87
N VAL A 68 20.04 8.48 -7.63
CA VAL A 68 18.60 8.52 -7.32
C VAL A 68 17.99 9.90 -7.61
N ASN A 69 18.80 10.94 -7.83
CA ASN A 69 18.32 12.22 -8.37
C ASN A 69 17.86 12.14 -9.84
N ASP A 70 18.27 11.12 -10.60
CA ASP A 70 17.69 10.85 -11.92
C ASP A 70 16.30 10.23 -11.80
N LYS A 71 15.29 10.90 -12.37
CA LYS A 71 13.91 10.42 -12.42
C LYS A 71 13.80 9.00 -12.97
N ARG A 72 14.57 8.67 -14.01
CA ARG A 72 14.52 7.34 -14.65
C ARG A 72 14.99 6.23 -13.72
N ILE A 73 15.89 6.55 -12.79
CA ILE A 73 16.34 5.59 -11.78
C ILE A 73 15.23 5.38 -10.75
N ARG A 74 14.57 6.45 -10.29
CA ARG A 74 13.41 6.35 -9.39
C ARG A 74 12.25 5.59 -10.03
N GLU A 75 11.92 5.84 -11.29
CA GLU A 75 10.91 5.11 -12.06
C GLU A 75 11.21 3.60 -12.11
N LYS A 76 12.48 3.21 -12.33
CA LYS A 76 12.87 1.79 -12.31
C LYS A 76 12.70 1.15 -10.94
N ILE A 77 13.09 1.84 -9.87
CA ILE A 77 12.93 1.34 -8.49
C ILE A 77 11.44 1.22 -8.16
N TYR A 78 10.65 2.25 -8.48
CA TYR A 78 9.20 2.28 -8.30
C TYR A 78 8.51 1.13 -9.05
N GLN A 79 8.83 0.94 -10.34
CA GLN A 79 8.33 -0.18 -11.15
C GLN A 79 8.70 -1.54 -10.54
N SER A 80 9.94 -1.71 -10.09
CA SER A 80 10.39 -2.98 -9.50
C SER A 80 9.74 -3.30 -8.16
N THR A 81 9.34 -2.26 -7.40
CA THR A 81 8.73 -2.41 -6.09
C THR A 81 7.23 -2.62 -6.18
N PHE A 82 6.55 -1.86 -7.06
CA PHE A 82 5.09 -1.76 -7.06
C PHE A 82 4.40 -2.24 -8.33
N GLY A 83 5.14 -2.42 -9.43
CA GLY A 83 4.55 -2.74 -10.73
C GLY A 83 3.80 -4.07 -10.78
N ASP A 84 4.10 -4.96 -9.84
CA ASP A 84 3.38 -6.21 -9.65
C ASP A 84 2.69 -6.32 -8.27
N ILE A 85 2.59 -5.20 -7.55
CA ILE A 85 1.88 -5.10 -6.27
C ILE A 85 0.60 -4.31 -6.44
N PHE A 86 0.66 -3.14 -7.06
CA PHE A 86 -0.50 -2.27 -7.23
C PHE A 86 -1.28 -2.59 -8.50
N THR A 87 -2.58 -2.26 -8.49
CA THR A 87 -3.34 -2.14 -9.72
C THR A 87 -2.76 -1.01 -10.57
N ASP A 88 -2.99 -1.03 -11.89
CA ASP A 88 -2.50 0.04 -12.79
C ASP A 88 -2.97 1.43 -12.34
N ALA A 89 -4.19 1.52 -11.82
CA ALA A 89 -4.76 2.75 -11.29
C ALA A 89 -4.02 3.24 -10.03
N LEU A 90 -3.79 2.35 -9.07
CA LEU A 90 -3.11 2.69 -7.82
C LEU A 90 -1.62 2.98 -8.05
N PHE A 91 -0.99 2.25 -8.96
CA PHE A 91 0.38 2.49 -9.40
C PHE A 91 0.53 3.91 -9.96
N LYS A 92 -0.31 4.31 -10.92
CA LYS A 92 -0.27 5.68 -11.48
C LYS A 92 -0.57 6.76 -10.45
N LYS A 93 -1.49 6.51 -9.51
CA LYS A 93 -1.83 7.47 -8.44
C LYS A 93 -0.59 7.83 -7.61
N PHE A 94 0.23 6.83 -7.28
CA PHE A 94 1.38 6.99 -6.40
C PHE A 94 2.70 7.22 -7.13
N GLU A 95 2.80 6.89 -8.41
CA GLU A 95 3.98 7.14 -9.23
C GLU A 95 4.41 8.61 -9.10
N LYS A 96 3.49 9.55 -9.31
CA LYS A 96 3.74 10.99 -9.17
C LYS A 96 4.38 11.35 -7.82
N GLN A 97 3.87 10.80 -6.72
CA GLN A 97 4.40 11.08 -5.38
C GLN A 97 5.79 10.48 -5.16
N CYS A 98 6.10 9.35 -5.80
CA CYS A 98 7.33 8.61 -5.60
C CYS A 98 8.45 8.95 -6.61
N VAL A 99 8.14 9.53 -7.78
CA VAL A 99 9.15 9.73 -8.84
C VAL A 99 9.31 11.18 -9.30
N ASP A 100 8.29 12.03 -9.18
CA ASP A 100 8.32 13.34 -9.84
C ASP A 100 9.24 14.36 -9.15
N THR A 101 9.48 14.24 -7.85
CA THR A 101 10.38 15.14 -7.12
C THR A 101 11.68 14.44 -6.70
N ASN A 102 12.74 15.23 -6.51
CA ASN A 102 14.03 14.79 -5.97
C ASN A 102 14.06 14.68 -4.44
N TRP A 103 12.94 15.03 -3.80
CA TRP A 103 12.59 14.79 -2.41
C TRP A 103 11.41 13.81 -2.31
N ALA A 104 11.11 13.08 -3.39
CA ALA A 104 10.01 12.13 -3.43
C ALA A 104 10.29 11.03 -2.42
N GLY A 105 9.54 11.08 -1.35
CA GLY A 105 9.53 10.26 -0.16
C GLY A 105 8.28 10.70 0.57
N LEU A 106 7.87 9.96 1.58
CA LEU A 106 6.65 10.24 2.35
C LEU A 106 5.34 9.75 1.73
N LYS A 107 5.39 8.67 0.94
CA LYS A 107 4.14 7.94 0.71
C LYS A 107 3.76 7.24 2.02
N PRO A 108 2.47 7.27 2.42
CA PRO A 108 2.01 6.46 3.53
C PRO A 108 2.34 4.98 3.36
N ASP A 109 2.83 4.34 4.42
CA ASP A 109 2.90 2.88 4.47
C ASP A 109 1.46 2.34 4.54
N PHE A 110 0.95 1.93 3.38
CA PHE A 110 -0.40 1.40 3.24
C PHE A 110 -0.66 0.14 4.07
N ARG A 111 0.40 -0.49 4.59
CA ARG A 111 0.30 -1.67 5.45
C ARG A 111 0.02 -1.31 6.90
N THR A 112 0.36 -0.10 7.36
CA THR A 112 0.32 0.26 8.79
C THR A 112 -0.44 1.53 9.11
N ALA A 113 -0.90 2.27 8.10
CA ALA A 113 -1.48 3.61 8.24
C ALA A 113 -0.48 4.70 8.59
N ASP A 114 0.82 4.40 8.54
CA ASP A 114 1.86 5.37 8.86
C ASP A 114 1.90 6.46 7.77
N GLN A 115 1.28 7.61 8.07
CA GLN A 115 1.22 8.79 7.21
C GLN A 115 2.42 9.72 7.44
N ASP A 116 3.09 9.59 8.58
CA ASP A 116 4.15 10.49 9.04
C ASP A 116 5.49 9.78 8.87
N SER A 117 5.93 9.67 7.62
CA SER A 117 7.27 9.15 7.31
C SER A 117 8.34 10.22 7.47
N GLU A 118 8.16 11.17 8.40
CA GLU A 118 9.12 12.25 8.64
C GLU A 118 10.55 11.66 8.71
N ASP A 119 11.45 12.29 7.96
CA ASP A 119 12.76 11.75 7.54
C ASP A 119 13.63 11.19 8.68
N ASP A 120 13.35 11.63 9.91
CA ASP A 120 14.13 11.35 11.12
C ASP A 120 14.21 9.86 11.46
N HIS A 121 13.26 9.02 11.02
CA HIS A 121 13.26 7.57 11.27
C HIS A 121 13.96 6.73 10.18
N LEU A 122 14.34 7.31 9.05
CA LEU A 122 14.85 6.56 7.89
C LEU A 122 16.36 6.28 7.91
N ILE A 123 17.09 6.96 8.80
CA ILE A 123 18.56 7.02 8.72
C ILE A 123 19.24 5.85 9.45
N GLU A 124 18.66 5.31 10.53
CA GLU A 124 19.32 4.20 11.29
C GLU A 124 18.40 3.08 11.78
N ASN A 125 17.08 3.29 11.94
CA ASN A 125 16.18 2.34 12.61
C ASN A 125 14.84 2.14 11.88
N ALA A 126 14.87 1.70 10.62
CA ALA A 126 13.63 1.42 9.89
C ALA A 126 12.81 0.31 10.60
N PRO A 127 11.49 0.50 10.80
CA PRO A 127 10.68 -0.46 11.51
C PRO A 127 10.61 -1.80 10.78
N ILE A 128 10.68 -2.89 11.55
CA ILE A 128 10.52 -4.26 11.02
C ILE A 128 9.05 -4.64 11.10
N LEU A 129 8.42 -4.81 9.95
CA LEU A 129 7.04 -5.28 9.84
C LEU A 129 6.98 -6.79 9.62
N LYS A 130 6.15 -7.50 10.40
CA LYS A 130 5.93 -8.95 10.28
C LYS A 130 4.44 -9.27 10.31
N ILE A 131 4.02 -10.23 9.49
CA ILE A 131 2.66 -10.78 9.56
C ILE A 131 2.52 -11.65 10.83
N LYS A 132 1.40 -11.49 11.54
CA LYS A 132 0.96 -12.35 12.65
C LYS A 132 0.01 -13.42 12.10
N GLY A 133 0.53 -14.63 11.84
CA GLY A 133 -0.27 -15.75 11.35
C GLY A 133 -0.50 -15.72 9.84
N LYS A 134 -1.50 -16.47 9.36
CA LYS A 134 -1.85 -16.49 7.94
C LYS A 134 -2.85 -15.37 7.60
N PRO A 135 -2.78 -14.79 6.40
CA PRO A 135 -3.85 -13.94 5.88
C PRO A 135 -5.21 -14.65 5.92
N ILE A 136 -6.27 -13.89 6.23
CA ILE A 136 -7.63 -14.42 6.32
C ILE A 136 -8.47 -13.77 5.22
N ILE A 137 -9.00 -14.57 4.30
CA ILE A 137 -9.90 -14.10 3.25
C ILE A 137 -11.28 -13.86 3.88
N LEU A 138 -11.67 -12.59 4.00
CA LEU A 138 -12.94 -12.18 4.58
C LEU A 138 -14.08 -12.23 3.57
N LYS A 139 -13.79 -11.85 2.32
CA LYS A 139 -14.72 -11.88 1.17
C LYS A 139 -13.94 -12.21 -0.10
N ILE A 140 -14.49 -13.01 -0.99
CA ILE A 140 -13.89 -13.29 -2.30
C ILE A 140 -14.93 -13.50 -3.40
N SER A 141 -14.58 -13.04 -4.59
CA SER A 141 -15.23 -13.28 -5.88
C SER A 141 -14.18 -13.65 -6.92
N SER A 142 -14.59 -13.90 -8.17
CA SER A 142 -13.66 -14.25 -9.26
C SER A 142 -12.57 -13.20 -9.51
N ASN A 143 -12.88 -11.92 -9.30
CA ASN A 143 -12.00 -10.81 -9.65
C ASN A 143 -11.59 -9.95 -8.45
N GLN A 144 -12.06 -10.26 -7.25
CA GLN A 144 -11.79 -9.43 -6.07
C GLN A 144 -11.74 -10.22 -4.77
N ALA A 145 -10.87 -9.82 -3.86
CA ALA A 145 -10.85 -10.32 -2.49
C ALA A 145 -10.67 -9.18 -1.47
N ARG A 146 -11.23 -9.35 -0.28
CA ARG A 146 -10.87 -8.58 0.92
C ARG A 146 -10.15 -9.52 1.88
N VAL A 147 -8.91 -9.17 2.22
CA VAL A 147 -8.00 -10.03 2.97
C VAL A 147 -7.55 -9.32 4.23
N LYS A 148 -7.88 -9.89 5.38
CA LYS A 148 -7.39 -9.45 6.69
C LYS A 148 -5.97 -9.92 6.89
N ILE A 149 -5.10 -8.99 7.24
CA ILE A 149 -3.73 -9.26 7.63
C ILE A 149 -3.50 -8.64 8.99
N LEU A 150 -3.19 -9.48 9.97
CA LEU A 150 -2.72 -9.03 11.27
C LEU A 150 -1.21 -8.87 11.19
N TRP A 151 -0.67 -7.82 11.77
CA TRP A 151 0.75 -7.52 11.70
C TRP A 151 1.30 -7.02 13.03
N ARG A 152 2.62 -7.09 13.13
CA ARG A 152 3.42 -6.53 14.20
C ARG A 152 4.54 -5.70 13.61
N GLN A 153 4.61 -4.45 14.01
CA GLN A 153 5.70 -3.54 13.76
C GLN A 153 6.63 -3.52 14.98
N ILE A 154 7.93 -3.66 14.74
CA ILE A 154 8.96 -3.60 15.76
C ILE A 154 9.85 -2.42 15.40
N ASP A 155 9.84 -1.41 16.25
CA ASP A 155 10.71 -0.24 16.16
C ASP A 155 11.75 -0.32 17.27
N THR A 156 13.01 -0.07 16.94
CA THR A 156 14.13 -0.17 17.89
C THR A 156 14.95 1.10 17.81
N ASP A 157 14.97 1.89 18.88
CA ASP A 157 15.82 3.06 19.01
C ASP A 157 16.84 2.84 20.13
N GLY A 158 18.08 2.52 19.74
CA GLY A 158 19.14 2.14 20.66
C GLY A 158 18.80 0.91 21.50
N LYS A 159 18.54 1.11 22.80
CA LYS A 159 18.15 0.04 23.74
C LYS A 159 16.63 -0.10 23.92
N ASN A 160 15.85 0.83 23.37
CA ASN A 160 14.40 0.84 23.49
C ASN A 160 13.78 0.10 22.32
N THR A 161 12.94 -0.89 22.60
CA THR A 161 12.16 -1.57 21.56
C THR A 161 10.68 -1.30 21.80
N GLN A 162 10.02 -0.71 20.81
CA GLN A 162 8.57 -0.54 20.79
C GLN A 162 7.95 -1.58 19.87
N ILE A 163 6.83 -2.14 20.33
CA ILE A 163 6.08 -3.13 19.57
C ILE A 163 4.65 -2.62 19.39
N MET A 164 4.25 -2.46 18.14
CA MET A 164 2.89 -2.10 17.74
C MET A 164 2.29 -3.29 17.00
N ASN A 165 1.03 -3.60 17.27
CA ASN A 165 0.28 -4.59 16.49
C ASN A 165 -0.89 -3.90 15.84
N GLY A 166 -1.30 -4.39 14.68
CA GLY A 166 -2.46 -3.85 14.00
C GLY A 166 -3.05 -4.80 12.99
N ARG A 167 -4.07 -4.29 12.32
CA ARG A 167 -4.82 -4.98 11.29
C ARG A 167 -4.84 -4.14 10.02
N THR A 168 -4.69 -4.81 8.90
CA THR A 168 -4.90 -4.24 7.57
C THR A 168 -5.76 -5.16 6.74
N ASP A 169 -6.90 -4.64 6.28
CA ASP A 169 -7.72 -5.27 5.28
C ASP A 169 -7.27 -4.79 3.89
N LEU A 170 -6.57 -5.66 3.16
CA LEU A 170 -6.22 -5.41 1.77
C LEU A 170 -7.43 -5.68 0.88
N ILE A 171 -7.72 -4.75 -0.02
CA ILE A 171 -8.66 -4.94 -1.12
C ILE A 171 -7.84 -5.30 -2.35
N LEU A 172 -8.00 -6.53 -2.81
CA LEU A 172 -7.27 -7.11 -3.92
C LEU A 172 -8.16 -7.22 -5.14
N VAL A 173 -7.65 -6.86 -6.31
CA VAL A 173 -8.30 -7.06 -7.61
C VAL A 173 -7.45 -7.98 -8.46
N ARG A 174 -8.10 -8.84 -9.26
CA ARG A 174 -7.41 -9.69 -10.23
C ARG A 174 -7.21 -8.90 -11.53
N GLU A 175 -5.97 -8.58 -11.82
CA GLU A 175 -5.57 -7.83 -13.01
C GLU A 175 -4.51 -8.64 -13.78
N HIS A 176 -4.74 -8.83 -15.08
CA HIS A 176 -3.92 -9.70 -15.93
C HIS A 176 -3.69 -11.11 -15.34
N GLY A 177 -4.70 -11.66 -14.66
CA GLY A 177 -4.67 -12.99 -14.04
C GLY A 177 -3.94 -13.08 -12.69
N SER A 178 -3.43 -11.96 -12.15
CA SER A 178 -2.72 -11.91 -10.87
C SER A 178 -3.44 -11.02 -9.87
N TRP A 179 -3.34 -11.33 -8.57
CA TRP A 179 -3.83 -10.43 -7.52
C TRP A 179 -2.95 -9.18 -7.42
N ARG A 180 -3.61 -8.03 -7.29
CA ARG A 180 -3.00 -6.71 -7.10
C ARG A 180 -3.74 -5.97 -5.99
N VAL A 181 -3.04 -5.15 -5.22
CA VAL A 181 -3.63 -4.25 -4.23
C VAL A 181 -4.29 -3.10 -4.97
N ASP A 182 -5.58 -2.96 -4.73
CA ASP A 182 -6.38 -1.84 -5.21
C ASP A 182 -6.61 -0.83 -4.08
N ASN A 183 -6.79 -1.28 -2.83
CA ASN A 183 -6.92 -0.40 -1.67
C ASN A 183 -6.42 -1.12 -0.41
N ALA A 184 -6.19 -0.34 0.66
CA ALA A 184 -5.88 -0.86 1.99
C ALA A 184 -6.62 -0.05 3.06
N ILE A 185 -7.18 -0.75 4.04
CA ILE A 185 -7.89 -0.18 5.19
C ILE A 185 -7.15 -0.67 6.42
N THR A 186 -6.64 0.23 7.25
CA THR A 186 -5.64 -0.13 8.25
C THR A 186 -5.85 0.60 9.56
N ASN A 187 -5.53 -0.09 10.66
CA ASN A 187 -5.57 0.46 12.01
C ASN A 187 -4.44 -0.15 12.86
N PRO A 188 -3.59 0.67 13.50
CA PRO A 188 -2.49 0.21 14.35
C PRO A 188 -2.97 -0.21 15.76
N SER A 189 -3.97 -1.09 15.84
CA SER A 189 -4.50 -1.59 17.10
C SER A 189 -4.94 -3.05 16.99
N SER A 190 -4.56 -3.85 17.99
CA SER A 190 -5.03 -5.24 18.14
C SER A 190 -6.46 -5.34 18.67
N ALA A 191 -7.09 -4.22 19.06
CA ALA A 191 -8.49 -4.23 19.51
C ALA A 191 -9.45 -4.69 18.40
N PHE A 192 -9.02 -4.61 17.14
CA PHE A 192 -9.84 -4.91 15.97
C PHE A 192 -9.46 -6.24 15.28
N ASP A 193 -8.65 -7.10 15.94
CA ASP A 193 -8.18 -8.37 15.37
C ASP A 193 -9.37 -9.27 14.97
N ASP A 194 -10.47 -9.24 15.74
CA ASP A 194 -11.65 -10.10 15.58
C ASP A 194 -12.89 -9.41 14.98
N ASP A 195 -12.84 -8.09 14.80
CA ASP A 195 -13.96 -7.31 14.27
C ASP A 195 -14.45 -7.80 12.91
N SER A 196 -15.75 -7.70 12.68
CA SER A 196 -16.32 -7.90 11.36
C SER A 196 -15.80 -6.87 10.35
N VAL A 197 -16.07 -7.12 9.06
CA VAL A 197 -15.71 -6.18 7.98
C VAL A 197 -16.28 -4.78 8.23
N ASP A 198 -17.53 -4.71 8.68
CA ASP A 198 -18.27 -3.45 8.82
C ASP A 198 -17.91 -2.72 10.11
N GLU A 199 -17.72 -3.44 11.22
CA GLU A 199 -17.22 -2.85 12.48
C GLU A 199 -15.83 -2.25 12.27
N PHE A 200 -14.92 -3.02 11.67
CA PHE A 200 -13.57 -2.54 11.41
C PHE A 200 -13.57 -1.34 10.46
N TYR A 201 -14.37 -1.36 9.40
CA TYR A 201 -14.40 -0.26 8.43
C TYR A 201 -14.85 1.08 9.03
N ASN A 202 -15.71 1.02 10.05
CA ASN A 202 -16.30 2.18 10.73
C ASN A 202 -15.60 2.54 12.05
N SER A 203 -14.52 1.84 12.42
CA SER A 203 -13.83 2.08 13.68
C SER A 203 -13.05 3.39 13.69
N VAL A 204 -12.91 3.99 14.87
CA VAL A 204 -12.10 5.19 15.08
C VAL A 204 -10.62 4.89 14.79
N GLY A 205 -9.93 5.81 14.11
CA GLY A 205 -8.50 5.70 13.80
C GLY A 205 -8.17 4.83 12.58
N VAL A 206 -9.19 4.36 11.85
CA VAL A 206 -8.99 3.66 10.58
C VAL A 206 -8.53 4.63 9.51
N SER A 207 -7.44 4.30 8.83
CA SER A 207 -6.95 5.02 7.65
C SER A 207 -7.22 4.21 6.38
N ARG A 208 -7.49 4.91 5.28
CA ARG A 208 -7.74 4.30 3.97
C ARG A 208 -6.76 4.85 2.96
N LEU A 209 -6.19 3.99 2.13
CA LEU A 209 -5.15 4.38 1.17
C LEU A 209 -5.68 5.29 0.05
N ILE A 210 -6.97 5.15 -0.31
CA ILE A 210 -7.57 5.88 -1.42
C ILE A 210 -8.40 7.09 -1.00
N ASP A 211 -8.76 7.22 0.29
CA ASP A 211 -9.56 8.35 0.78
C ASP A 211 -8.80 9.69 0.77
#